data_AF-A0A7W0NSM3-F1
#
_entry.id   AF-A0A7W0NSM3-F1
#
_cell.length_a   1.000
_cell.length_b   1.000
_cell.length_c   1.000
_cell.angle_alpha   90.00
_cell.angle_beta   90.00
_cell.angle_gamma   90.00
#
_symmetry.space_group_name_H-M   'P 1'
#
loop_
_entity.id
_entity.type
_entity.pdbx_description
1 polymer ?
#
loop_
_entity_poly.entity_id
_entity_poly.type
_entity_poly.pdbx_seq_one_letter_code
_entity_poly.pdbx_strand_id
1 'polypeptide(L)'
;YKPGAIYSTDLKRTRDTAAPIASRRKLQVQTYDPREQNELIDAIMKSKTKRFLIVGHSNTTPGLANLLGKKELFKNLDDTEYGVIWLVRIKNGQVRKTEIIPY
;
A
#
# COMPACT_ATOMS: atom_id res chain seq x y z
N TYR A 1 6.20 -1.93 -12.27
CA TYR A 1 5.76 -3.02 -11.37
C TYR A 1 4.48 -3.71 -11.88
N LYS A 2 4.22 -4.97 -11.49
CA LYS A 2 3.01 -5.77 -11.86
C LYS A 2 2.25 -6.21 -10.60
N PRO A 3 1.34 -5.39 -10.03
CA PRO A 3 0.52 -5.80 -8.89
C PRO A 3 -0.52 -6.85 -9.33
N GLY A 4 -0.84 -7.80 -8.45
CA GLY A 4 -1.92 -8.78 -8.63
C GLY A 4 -3.21 -8.40 -7.90
N ALA A 5 -3.13 -7.47 -6.94
CA ALA A 5 -4.28 -6.86 -6.29
C ALA A 5 -3.98 -5.36 -6.02
N ILE A 6 -5.03 -4.55 -6.04
CA ILE A 6 -4.96 -3.11 -5.85
C ILE A 6 -5.96 -2.72 -4.77
N TYR A 7 -5.50 -2.00 -3.75
CA TYR A 7 -6.29 -1.47 -2.66
C TYR A 7 -6.22 0.05 -2.67
N SER A 8 -7.34 0.72 -2.38
CA SER A 8 -7.44 2.17 -2.25
C SER A 8 -8.35 2.53 -1.08
N THR A 9 -8.16 3.66 -0.42
CA THR A 9 -9.22 4.21 0.44
C THR A 9 -10.40 4.68 -0.42
N ASP A 10 -11.60 4.80 0.17
CA ASP A 10 -12.79 5.28 -0.53
C ASP A 10 -12.83 6.82 -0.65
N LEU A 11 -11.78 7.39 -1.22
CA LEU A 11 -11.74 8.80 -1.57
C LEU A 11 -11.52 8.95 -3.06
N LYS A 12 -12.21 9.92 -3.66
CA LYS A 12 -12.11 10.18 -5.11
C LYS A 12 -10.66 10.32 -5.58
N ARG A 13 -9.83 11.06 -4.83
CA ARG A 13 -8.40 11.27 -5.13
C ARG A 13 -7.54 10.00 -5.10
N THR A 14 -7.81 9.06 -4.18
CA THR A 14 -7.06 7.81 -4.08
C THR A 14 -7.52 6.81 -5.14
N ARG A 15 -8.82 6.78 -5.43
CA ARG A 15 -9.39 6.01 -6.55
C ARG A 15 -8.90 6.49 -7.91
N ASP A 16 -8.86 7.81 -8.14
CA ASP A 16 -8.36 8.40 -9.39
C ASP A 16 -6.86 8.07 -9.60
N THR A 17 -6.07 8.01 -8.53
CA THR A 17 -4.66 7.56 -8.56
C THR A 17 -4.54 6.06 -8.88
N ALA A 18 -5.42 5.21 -8.35
CA ALA A 18 -5.40 3.77 -8.56
C ALA A 18 -5.95 3.34 -9.94
N ALA A 19 -6.91 4.09 -10.49
CA ALA A 19 -7.64 3.80 -11.73
C ALA A 19 -6.77 3.49 -12.96
N PRO A 20 -5.71 4.27 -13.30
CA PRO A 20 -4.90 3.98 -14.49
C PRO A 20 -4.15 2.65 -14.37
N ILE A 21 -3.68 2.31 -13.17
CA ILE A 21 -2.97 1.03 -12.94
C ILE A 21 -3.96 -0.13 -12.95
N ALA A 22 -5.14 0.04 -12.34
CA ALA A 22 -6.21 -0.95 -12.35
C ALA A 22 -6.67 -1.29 -13.75
N SER A 23 -6.96 -0.27 -14.57
CA SER A 23 -7.38 -0.43 -15.96
C SER A 23 -6.31 -1.13 -16.81
N ARG A 24 -5.04 -0.71 -16.68
CA ARG A 24 -3.91 -1.33 -17.40
C ARG A 24 -3.68 -2.79 -17.00
N ARG A 25 -4.08 -3.17 -15.79
CA ARG A 25 -3.92 -4.55 -15.27
C ARG A 25 -5.19 -5.38 -15.34
N LYS A 26 -6.32 -4.81 -15.76
CA LYS A 26 -7.66 -5.44 -15.70
C LYS A 26 -7.97 -5.99 -14.30
N LEU A 27 -7.57 -5.24 -13.27
CA LEU A 27 -7.83 -5.57 -11.87
C LEU A 27 -8.87 -4.61 -11.31
N GLN A 28 -9.70 -5.10 -10.40
CA GLN A 28 -10.59 -4.23 -9.62
C GLN A 28 -9.81 -3.55 -8.50
N VAL A 29 -10.12 -2.28 -8.24
CA VAL A 29 -9.64 -1.56 -7.06
C VAL A 29 -10.52 -1.95 -5.89
N GLN A 30 -9.95 -2.62 -4.90
CA GLN A 30 -10.64 -2.94 -3.65
C GLN A 30 -10.55 -1.74 -2.71
N THR A 31 -11.66 -1.36 -2.11
CA THR A 31 -11.67 -0.32 -1.09
C THR A 31 -11.30 -0.90 0.28
N TYR A 32 -10.54 -0.16 1.08
CA TYR A 32 -10.26 -0.50 2.47
C TYR A 32 -10.47 0.72 3.37
N ASP A 33 -10.82 0.48 4.63
CA ASP A 33 -10.89 1.54 5.62
C ASP A 33 -9.47 1.82 6.17
N PRO A 34 -8.94 3.06 6.07
CA PRO A 34 -7.65 3.40 6.65
C PRO A 34 -7.57 3.26 8.18
N ARG A 35 -8.71 3.17 8.88
CA ARG A 35 -8.82 2.88 10.32
C ARG A 35 -8.69 1.39 10.62
N GLU A 36 -9.05 0.51 9.69
CA GLU A 36 -9.02 -0.94 9.86
C GLU A 36 -7.77 -1.56 9.20
N GLN A 37 -6.60 -1.04 9.57
CA GLN A 37 -5.31 -1.46 8.99
C GLN A 37 -5.02 -2.95 9.21
N ASN A 38 -5.44 -3.49 10.36
CA ASN A 38 -5.25 -4.90 10.69
C ASN A 38 -6.01 -5.83 9.72
N GLU A 39 -7.23 -5.47 9.34
CA GLU A 39 -8.01 -6.27 8.39
C GLU A 39 -7.38 -6.29 7.00
N LEU A 40 -6.88 -5.14 6.53
CA LEU A 40 -6.15 -5.07 5.27
C LEU A 40 -4.89 -5.94 5.31
N ILE A 41 -4.16 -5.93 6.41
CA ILE A 41 -2.96 -6.76 6.61
C ILE A 41 -3.34 -8.24 6.58
N ASP A 42 -4.39 -8.64 7.31
CA ASP A 42 -4.86 -10.02 7.31
C ASP A 42 -5.30 -10.49 5.92
N ALA A 43 -5.99 -9.63 5.16
CA ALA A 43 -6.37 -9.92 3.78
C ALA A 43 -5.15 -10.12 2.87
N ILE A 44 -4.12 -9.27 3.01
CA ILE A 44 -2.86 -9.38 2.28
C ILE A 44 -2.13 -10.67 2.64
N MET A 45 -2.06 -11.01 3.94
CA MET A 45 -1.35 -12.18 4.46
C MET A 45 -2.05 -13.51 4.10
N LYS A 46 -3.39 -13.52 4.05
CA LYS A 46 -4.19 -14.67 3.62
C LYS A 46 -4.17 -14.86 2.09
N SER A 47 -3.86 -13.81 1.34
CA SER A 47 -3.90 -13.86 -0.12
C SER A 47 -2.68 -14.56 -0.72
N LYS A 48 -2.89 -15.37 -1.76
CA LYS A 48 -1.81 -16.00 -2.56
C LYS A 48 -1.10 -14.99 -3.48
N THR A 49 -1.53 -13.73 -3.47
CA THR A 49 -1.00 -12.67 -4.33
C THR A 49 0.42 -12.28 -3.90
N LYS A 50 1.33 -12.23 -4.85
CA LYS A 50 2.76 -11.92 -4.58
C LYS A 50 3.07 -10.43 -4.51
N ARG A 51 2.21 -9.58 -5.07
CA ARG A 51 2.44 -8.14 -5.22
C ARG A 51 1.14 -7.38 -5.08
N PHE A 52 1.12 -6.45 -4.14
CA PHE A 52 -0.03 -5.59 -3.85
C PHE A 52 0.35 -4.14 -4.17
N LEU A 53 -0.62 -3.37 -4.62
CA LEU A 53 -0.55 -1.92 -4.66
C LEU A 53 -1.57 -1.38 -3.67
N ILE A 54 -1.15 -0.55 -2.73
CA ILE A 54 -2.02 0.05 -1.72
C ILE A 54 -1.91 1.57 -1.89
N VAL A 55 -3.05 2.23 -2.05
CA VAL A 55 -3.15 3.68 -2.22
C VAL A 55 -3.90 4.25 -1.03
N GLY A 56 -3.17 4.93 -0.15
CA GLY A 56 -3.68 5.45 1.10
C GLY A 56 -3.33 6.91 1.33
N HIS A 57 -3.18 7.28 2.60
CA HIS A 57 -2.82 8.63 3.04
C HIS A 57 -1.45 8.64 3.72
N SER A 58 -0.77 9.78 3.68
CA SER A 58 0.57 10.00 4.24
C SER A 58 0.65 9.67 5.74
N ASN A 59 -0.47 9.80 6.46
CA ASN A 59 -0.59 9.57 7.91
C ASN A 59 -0.87 8.10 8.32
N THR A 60 -1.31 7.25 7.39
CA THR A 60 -1.79 5.88 7.71
C THR A 60 -1.00 4.80 6.98
N THR A 61 -0.45 5.14 5.82
CA THR A 61 0.33 4.21 4.99
C THR A 61 1.67 3.79 5.64
N PRO A 62 2.43 4.67 6.33
CA PRO A 62 3.67 4.28 7.01
C PRO A 62 3.44 3.27 8.14
N GLY A 63 2.39 3.46 8.94
CA GLY A 63 2.00 2.54 10.01
C GLY A 63 1.67 1.14 9.47
N LEU A 64 0.91 1.06 8.39
CA LEU A 64 0.58 -0.21 7.74
C LEU A 64 1.83 -0.93 7.20
N ALA A 65 2.75 -0.17 6.61
CA ALA A 65 4.00 -0.72 6.10
C ALA A 65 4.93 -1.21 7.22
N ASN A 66 4.93 -0.55 8.39
CA ASN A 66 5.64 -0.99 9.59
C ASN A 66 5.06 -2.28 10.18
N LEU A 67 3.74 -2.37 10.27
CA LEU A 67 3.04 -3.56 10.74
C LEU A 67 3.31 -4.76 9.83
N LEU A 68 3.22 -4.58 8.50
CA LEU A 68 3.60 -5.61 7.53
C LEU A 68 5.06 -6.03 7.66
N GLY A 69 5.92 -5.09 8.01
CA GLY A 69 7.34 -5.35 8.18
C GLY A 69 7.75 -5.92 9.53
N LYS A 70 6.84 -5.96 10.50
CA LYS A 70 7.12 -6.23 11.92
C LYS A 70 8.30 -5.41 12.47
N LYS A 71 8.51 -4.21 11.91
CA LYS A 71 9.61 -3.29 12.22
C LYS A 71 9.13 -1.87 11.95
N GLU A 72 9.49 -0.93 12.81
CA GLU A 72 9.35 0.50 12.54
C GLU A 72 10.39 0.94 11.50
N LEU A 73 10.07 0.73 10.23
CA LEU A 73 10.93 1.07 9.09
C LEU A 73 10.63 2.47 8.54
N PHE A 74 9.45 2.98 8.85
CA PHE A 74 8.84 4.09 8.14
C PHE A 74 8.28 5.10 9.13
N LYS A 75 8.92 6.28 9.19
CA LYS A 75 8.39 7.41 9.95
C LYS A 75 7.19 8.01 9.19
N ASN A 76 6.29 8.64 9.93
CA ASN A 76 5.22 9.42 9.31
C ASN A 76 5.84 10.45 8.37
N LEU A 77 5.29 10.53 7.16
CA LEU A 77 5.58 11.63 6.25
C LEU A 77 5.01 12.92 6.83
N ASP A 78 5.71 14.02 6.63
CA ASP A 78 5.14 15.33 6.86
C ASP A 78 3.93 15.56 5.94
N ASP A 79 2.92 16.28 6.41
CA ASP A 79 1.67 16.55 5.66
C ASP A 79 1.90 17.33 4.34
N THR A 80 3.13 17.79 4.10
CA THR A 80 3.54 18.49 2.88
C THR A 80 4.08 17.55 1.80
N GLU A 81 4.37 16.29 2.13
CA GLU A 81 4.84 15.29 1.18
C GLU A 81 3.67 14.51 0.54
N TYR A 82 3.35 14.91 -0.69
CA TYR A 82 2.38 14.25 -1.55
C TYR A 82 3.09 13.44 -2.63
N GLY A 83 2.40 12.41 -3.18
CA GLY A 83 2.96 11.65 -4.31
C GLY A 83 4.10 10.70 -3.93
N VAL A 84 4.17 10.22 -2.70
CA VAL A 84 5.26 9.31 -2.31
C VAL A 84 4.85 7.85 -2.52
N ILE A 85 5.63 7.10 -3.30
CA ILE A 85 5.45 5.65 -3.48
C ILE A 85 6.41 4.89 -2.59
N TRP A 86 5.86 4.04 -1.73
CA TRP A 86 6.61 3.20 -0.79
C TRP A 86 6.69 1.79 -1.36
N LEU A 87 7.89 1.36 -1.72
CA LEU A 87 8.12 0.00 -2.19
C LEU A 87 8.67 -0.86 -1.05
N VAL A 88 7.81 -1.71 -0.49
CA VAL A 88 8.20 -2.69 0.54
C VAL A 88 8.38 -4.06 -0.11
N ARG A 89 9.57 -4.65 0.03
CA ARG A 89 9.84 -6.04 -0.37
C ARG A 89 9.97 -6.91 0.86
N ILE A 90 9.07 -7.87 1.00
CA ILE A 90 9.06 -8.85 2.09
C ILE A 90 9.52 -10.19 1.52
N LYS A 91 10.46 -10.87 2.20
CA LYS A 91 10.91 -12.23 1.88
C LYS A 91 11.03 -13.03 3.17
N ASN A 92 10.40 -14.20 3.24
CA ASN A 92 10.36 -15.06 4.42
C ASN A 92 9.82 -14.33 5.67
N GLY A 93 8.77 -13.51 5.52
CA GLY A 93 8.17 -12.77 6.63
C GLY A 93 9.03 -11.62 7.18
N GLN A 94 10.14 -11.27 6.53
CA GLN A 94 10.99 -10.15 6.91
C GLN A 94 11.09 -9.13 5.78
N VAL A 95 11.09 -7.84 6.10
CA VAL A 95 11.36 -6.80 5.10
C VAL A 95 12.82 -6.87 4.68
N ARG A 96 13.02 -7.04 3.38
CA ARG A 96 14.34 -7.08 2.73
C ARG A 96 14.75 -5.74 2.14
N LYS A 97 13.79 -4.97 1.65
CA LYS A 97 14.07 -3.68 1.00
C LYS A 97 12.89 -2.75 1.17
N THR A 98 13.22 -1.50 1.44
CA THR A 98 12.30 -0.38 1.46
C THR A 98 12.87 0.69 0.55
N GLU A 99 12.07 1.19 -0.40
CA GLU A 99 12.45 2.32 -1.25
C GLU A 99 11.32 3.34 -1.25
N ILE A 100 11.70 4.61 -1.11
CA ILE A 100 10.81 5.75 -1.27
C ILE A 100 11.06 6.29 -2.66
N ILE A 101 10.03 6.30 -3.49
CA ILE A 101 10.09 6.80 -4.86
C ILE A 101 9.20 8.05 -4.90
N PRO A 102 9.77 9.25 -5.11
CA PRO A 102 8.96 10.43 -5.38
C PRO A 102 8.26 10.26 -6.75
N TYR A 103 6.95 10.50 -6.79
CA TYR A 103 6.12 10.48 -8.00
C TYR A 103 5.92 11.90 -8.53
#